data_AF-A0A2T0TRS8-F1
#
_entry.id   AF-A0A2T0TRS8-F1
#
_cell.length_a   1.000
_cell.length_b   1.000
_cell.length_c   1.000
_cell.angle_alpha   90.00
_cell.angle_beta   90.00
_cell.angle_gamma   90.00
#
_symmetry.space_group_name_H-M   'P 1'
#
loop_
_entity.id
_entity.type
_entity.pdbx_description
1 polymer ?
#
loop_
_entity_poly.entity_id
_entity_poly.type
_entity_poly.pdbx_seq_one_letter_code
_entity_poly.pdbx_strand_id
1 'polypeptide(L)'
;MSRLIDVRPDEDGLPPELVVAVGDVIRVAANGGRIRSGSGVELLGVLSESVVGTDGSVLTPLGAPGAVLLRARSPGRAVVDVITGDPFRAPVTRSVTIRVET
;
A
#
# COMPACT_ATOMS: atom_id res chain seq x y z
N MET A 1 15.84 -0.77 11.65
CA MET A 1 16.06 -1.49 10.36
C MET A 1 14.74 -1.44 9.62
N SER A 2 14.72 -0.91 8.40
CA SER A 2 13.50 -0.77 7.61
C SER A 2 13.14 -2.07 6.91
N ARG A 3 11.88 -2.49 7.00
CA ARG A 3 11.32 -3.70 6.40
C ARG A 3 10.33 -3.35 5.29
N LEU A 4 10.18 -4.27 4.35
CA LEU A 4 9.02 -4.30 3.46
C LEU A 4 7.94 -5.18 4.10
N ILE A 5 6.75 -4.63 4.29
CA ILE A 5 5.58 -5.32 4.83
C ILE A 5 4.56 -5.44 3.70
N ASP A 6 4.32 -6.68 3.25
CA ASP A 6 3.32 -6.98 2.23
C ASP A 6 1.97 -7.29 2.86
N VAL A 7 0.91 -6.61 2.39
CA VAL A 7 -0.47 -6.78 2.86
C VAL A 7 -1.36 -7.11 1.67
N ARG A 8 -2.16 -8.18 1.78
CA ARG A 8 -3.05 -8.66 0.71
C ARG A 8 -4.51 -8.69 1.19
N PRO A 9 -5.24 -7.56 1.10
CA PRO A 9 -6.58 -7.42 1.68
C PRO A 9 -7.62 -8.44 1.21
N ASP A 10 -7.53 -8.89 -0.06
CA ASP A 10 -8.50 -9.82 -0.64
C ASP A 10 -8.13 -11.30 -0.41
N GLU A 11 -6.89 -11.60 -0.03
CA GLU A 11 -6.44 -12.97 0.30
C GLU A 11 -6.48 -13.22 1.81
N ASP A 12 -5.84 -12.33 2.59
CA ASP A 12 -5.61 -12.52 4.03
C ASP A 12 -6.52 -11.63 4.91
N GLY A 13 -7.28 -10.73 4.28
CA GLY A 13 -8.00 -9.66 4.96
C GLY A 13 -7.12 -8.43 5.22
N LEU A 14 -7.76 -7.34 5.62
CA LEU A 14 -7.08 -6.12 6.07
C LEU A 14 -7.28 -5.96 7.59
N PRO A 15 -6.21 -5.98 8.40
CA PRO A 15 -6.36 -5.80 9.84
C PRO A 15 -6.87 -4.38 10.15
N PRO A 16 -7.63 -4.19 11.24
CA PRO A 16 -8.11 -2.87 11.64
C PRO A 16 -6.98 -1.92 12.09
N GLU A 17 -5.90 -2.47 12.65
CA GLU A 17 -4.68 -1.75 13.00
C GLU A 17 -3.44 -2.52 12.51
N LEU A 18 -2.49 -1.81 11.89
CA LEU A 18 -1.17 -2.30 11.51
C LEU A 18 -0.11 -1.50 12.28
N VAL A 19 0.74 -2.21 13.02
CA VAL A 19 1.84 -1.61 13.80
C VAL A 19 3.15 -1.78 13.04
N VAL A 20 3.86 -0.68 12.80
CA VAL A 20 5.08 -0.63 12.00
C VAL A 20 6.13 0.26 12.66
N ALA A 21 7.39 0.15 12.26
CA ALA A 21 8.47 1.02 12.72
C ALA A 21 8.77 2.14 11.72
N VAL A 22 9.33 3.27 12.18
CA VAL A 22 9.82 4.33 11.30
C VAL A 22 10.79 3.74 10.26
N GLY A 23 10.54 4.08 8.99
CA GLY A 23 11.31 3.59 7.85
C GLY A 23 10.76 2.33 7.20
N ASP A 24 9.83 1.59 7.84
CA ASP A 24 9.14 0.50 7.18
C ASP A 24 8.37 1.01 5.94
N VAL A 25 8.36 0.18 4.88
CA VAL A 25 7.56 0.38 3.68
C VAL A 25 6.44 -0.65 3.69
N ILE A 26 5.23 -0.18 3.49
CA ILE A 26 4.04 -1.02 3.44
C ILE A 26 3.60 -1.09 1.99
N ARG A 27 3.58 -2.29 1.42
CA ARG A 27 3.02 -2.58 0.10
C ARG A 27 1.67 -3.25 0.29
N VAL A 28 0.62 -2.59 -0.16
CA VAL A 28 -0.75 -3.12 -0.09
C VAL A 28 -1.19 -3.51 -1.49
N ALA A 29 -1.62 -4.76 -1.68
CA ALA A 29 -2.22 -5.22 -2.93
C ALA A 29 -3.58 -4.52 -3.13
N ALA A 30 -3.57 -3.46 -3.92
CA ALA A 30 -4.67 -2.50 -4.03
C ALA A 30 -4.53 -1.64 -5.28
N ASN A 31 -5.67 -1.20 -5.82
CA ASN A 31 -5.74 -0.31 -6.99
C ASN A 31 -5.49 1.16 -6.64
N GLY A 32 -5.61 1.53 -5.36
CA GLY A 32 -5.48 2.91 -4.92
C GLY A 32 -5.47 3.02 -3.40
N GLY A 33 -4.95 4.15 -2.91
CA GLY A 33 -4.90 4.45 -1.49
C GLY A 33 -4.97 5.94 -1.21
N ARG A 34 -5.51 6.27 -0.04
CA ARG A 34 -5.67 7.66 0.40
C ARG A 34 -5.42 7.77 1.90
N ILE A 35 -4.58 8.72 2.30
CA ILE A 35 -4.48 9.11 3.72
C ILE A 35 -5.73 9.92 4.06
N ARG A 36 -6.54 9.41 4.99
CA ARG A 36 -7.73 10.08 5.50
C ARG A 36 -7.38 11.08 6.60
N SER A 37 -6.47 10.69 7.49
CA SER A 37 -5.99 11.55 8.59
C SER A 37 -4.63 11.07 9.12
N GLY A 38 -3.94 11.95 9.83
CA GLY A 38 -2.63 11.69 10.43
C GLY A 38 -1.47 11.86 9.46
N SER A 39 -0.25 11.91 10.00
CA SER A 39 1.00 12.16 9.26
C SER A 39 2.09 11.11 9.52
N GLY A 40 1.77 10.06 10.28
CA GLY A 40 2.74 9.00 10.61
C GLY A 40 3.25 8.25 9.38
N VAL A 41 2.45 8.20 8.31
CA VAL A 41 2.80 7.59 7.03
C VAL A 41 2.68 8.58 5.88
N GLU A 42 3.44 8.34 4.82
CA GLU A 42 3.39 9.05 3.55
C GLU A 42 2.95 8.07 2.45
N LEU A 43 2.05 8.52 1.58
CA LEU A 43 1.66 7.78 0.38
C LEU A 43 2.71 8.04 -0.70
N LEU A 44 3.48 7.02 -1.05
CA LEU A 44 4.48 7.10 -2.12
C LEU A 44 3.81 7.05 -3.51
N GLY A 45 2.66 6.38 -3.60
CA GLY A 45 1.85 6.31 -4.80
C GLY A 45 1.34 4.90 -5.10
N VAL A 46 0.72 4.78 -6.27
CA VAL A 46 0.36 3.48 -6.85
C VAL A 46 1.53 2.93 -7.66
N LEU A 47 1.72 1.62 -7.62
CA LEU A 47 2.78 0.89 -8.31
C LEU A 47 2.16 -0.18 -9.22
N SER A 48 2.57 -0.16 -10.49
CA SER A 48 2.39 -1.30 -11.40
C SER A 48 3.69 -2.08 -11.46
N GLU A 49 3.74 -3.22 -10.78
CA GLU A 49 4.91 -4.08 -10.78
C GLU A 49 5.23 -4.56 -12.19
N SER A 50 6.48 -4.38 -12.59
CA SER A 50 6.96 -4.71 -13.92
C SER A 50 8.25 -5.51 -13.79
N VAL A 51 8.55 -6.33 -14.81
CA VAL A 51 9.77 -7.16 -14.84
C VAL A 51 10.70 -6.60 -15.91
N VAL A 52 11.99 -6.46 -15.57
CA VAL A 52 13.02 -6.13 -16.55
C VAL A 52 13.51 -7.42 -17.21
N GLY A 53 13.38 -7.50 -18.53
CA GLY A 53 13.88 -8.59 -19.36
C GLY A 53 15.41 -8.59 -19.46
N THR A 54 15.98 -9.71 -19.90
CA THR A 54 17.44 -9.85 -20.08
C THR A 54 18.00 -8.95 -21.19
N ASP A 55 17.14 -8.47 -22.08
CA ASP A 55 17.44 -7.51 -23.14
C ASP A 55 17.24 -6.04 -22.70
N GLY A 56 16.91 -5.80 -21.43
CA GLY A 56 16.62 -4.48 -20.89
C GLY A 56 15.21 -3.97 -21.19
N SER A 57 14.36 -4.75 -21.86
CA SER A 57 12.95 -4.40 -22.04
C SER A 57 12.20 -4.43 -20.71
N VAL A 58 11.14 -3.63 -20.57
CA VAL A 58 10.27 -3.64 -19.38
C VAL A 58 8.94 -4.27 -19.75
N LEU A 59 8.61 -5.37 -19.09
CA LEU A 59 7.32 -6.05 -19.20
C LEU A 59 6.41 -5.53 -18.09
N THR A 60 5.49 -4.65 -18.47
CA THR A 60 4.46 -4.10 -17.58
C THR A 60 3.13 -4.82 -17.81
N PRO A 61 2.48 -5.37 -16.77
CA PRO A 61 1.17 -5.98 -16.91
C PRO A 61 0.13 -4.94 -17.34
N LEU A 62 -0.80 -5.37 -18.22
CA LEU A 62 -1.94 -4.56 -18.61
C LEU A 62 -2.95 -4.48 -17.46
N GLY A 63 -3.56 -3.31 -17.27
CA GLY A 63 -4.63 -3.09 -16.30
C GLY A 63 -4.34 -1.97 -15.31
N ALA A 64 -5.13 -1.92 -14.24
CA ALA A 64 -4.94 -0.97 -13.15
C ALA A 64 -3.69 -1.36 -12.31
N PRO A 65 -3.09 -0.39 -11.59
CA PRO A 65 -2.00 -0.68 -10.65
C PRO A 65 -2.39 -1.77 -9.65
N GLY A 66 -1.45 -2.66 -9.35
CA GLY A 66 -1.68 -3.78 -8.43
C GLY A 66 -1.30 -3.48 -6.98
N ALA A 67 -0.58 -2.37 -6.74
CA ALA A 67 -0.07 -2.07 -5.41
C ALA A 67 -0.15 -0.59 -5.06
N VAL A 68 -0.31 -0.32 -3.76
CA VAL A 68 -0.14 0.99 -3.13
C VAL A 68 1.06 0.91 -2.20
N LEU A 69 1.95 1.90 -2.29
CA LEU A 69 3.12 2.00 -1.42
C LEU A 69 2.95 3.13 -0.40
N LEU A 70 3.17 2.80 0.87
CA LEU A 70 3.22 3.74 1.97
C LEU A 70 4.58 3.64 2.66
N ARG A 71 5.10 4.76 3.16
CA ARG A 71 6.30 4.78 3.99
C ARG A 71 5.96 5.27 5.39
N ALA A 72 6.38 4.54 6.41
CA ALA A 72 6.34 5.02 7.79
C ALA A 72 7.39 6.12 7.99
N ARG A 73 6.95 7.34 8.28
CA ARG A 73 7.78 8.56 8.31
C ARG A 73 8.13 9.04 9.70
N SER A 74 7.16 9.02 10.61
CA SER A 74 7.34 9.53 11.97
C SER A 74 6.41 8.79 12.93
N PRO A 75 6.77 8.68 14.22
CA PRO A 75 5.90 8.07 15.20
C PRO A 75 4.52 8.75 15.23
N GLY A 76 3.46 7.95 15.38
CA GLY A 76 2.09 8.46 15.41
C GLY A 76 1.07 7.50 14.82
N ARG A 77 -0.14 8.00 14.59
CA ARG A 77 -1.24 7.26 13.95
C ARG A 77 -1.65 7.92 12.65
N ALA A 78 -1.99 7.11 11.66
CA ALA A 78 -2.64 7.54 10.43
C ALA A 78 -3.80 6.60 10.09
N VAL A 79 -4.87 7.12 9.49
CA VAL A 79 -5.94 6.30 8.93
C VAL A 79 -5.81 6.32 7.43
N VAL A 80 -5.69 5.14 6.83
CA VAL A 80 -5.51 4.98 5.38
C VAL A 80 -6.67 4.20 4.81
N ASP A 81 -7.27 4.74 3.76
CA ASP A 81 -8.22 4.05 2.92
C ASP A 81 -7.48 3.29 1.82
N VAL A 82 -7.82 2.01 1.67
CA VAL A 82 -7.29 1.08 0.69
C VAL A 82 -8.42 0.70 -0.26
N ILE A 83 -8.17 0.83 -1.56
CA ILE A 83 -9.15 0.63 -2.62
C ILE A 83 -8.79 -0.64 -3.40
N THR A 84 -9.72 -1.58 -3.46
CA THR A 84 -9.57 -2.95 -4.01
C THR A 84 -10.76 -3.30 -4.91
N GLY A 85 -10.85 -4.52 -5.43
CA GLY A 85 -11.92 -4.94 -6.35
C GLY A 85 -11.75 -4.41 -7.78
N ASP A 86 -12.83 -4.36 -8.57
CA ASP A 86 -12.82 -3.78 -9.92
C ASP A 86 -12.84 -2.25 -9.83
N PRO A 87 -11.76 -1.55 -10.18
CA PRO A 87 -11.68 -0.10 -10.01
C PRO A 87 -12.59 0.69 -10.95
N PHE A 88 -13.09 0.07 -12.03
CA PHE A 88 -13.94 0.73 -13.03
C PHE A 88 -15.44 0.45 -12.83
N ARG A 89 -15.79 -0.58 -12.07
CA ARG A 89 -17.20 -0.98 -11.88
C ARG A 89 -17.64 -1.01 -10.43
N ALA A 90 -16.86 -1.64 -9.56
CA ALA A 90 -17.27 -1.92 -8.18
C ALA A 90 -16.06 -1.88 -7.23
N PRO A 91 -15.49 -0.68 -7.00
CA PRO A 91 -14.37 -0.55 -6.08
C PRO A 91 -14.82 -0.79 -4.64
N VAL A 92 -14.00 -1.52 -3.89
CA VAL A 92 -14.21 -1.78 -2.46
C VAL A 92 -13.19 -0.95 -1.67
N THR A 93 -13.69 -0.06 -0.83
CA THR A 93 -12.84 0.75 0.07
C THR A 93 -12.86 0.19 1.48
N ARG A 94 -11.68 -0.09 2.04
CA ARG A 94 -11.50 -0.54 3.42
C ARG A 94 -10.53 0.41 4.13
N SER A 95 -10.76 0.69 5.40
CA SER A 95 -9.88 1.56 6.20
C SER A 95 -8.99 0.73 7.13
N VAL A 96 -7.73 1.13 7.25
CA VAL A 96 -6.77 0.59 8.23
C VAL A 96 -6.16 1.73 9.04
N THR A 97 -6.04 1.53 10.34
CA THR A 97 -5.22 2.40 11.19
C THR A 97 -3.78 1.93 11.13
N ILE A 98 -2.84 2.81 10.78
CA ILE A 98 -1.42 2.51 10.84
C ILE A 98 -0.82 3.24 12.03
N ARG A 99 -0.25 2.48 12.96
CA ARG A 99 0.48 3.00 14.12
C ARG A 99 1.97 2.84 13.88
N VAL A 100 2.67 3.96 13.85
CA VAL A 100 4.11 4.03 13.63
C VAL A 100 4.80 4.20 14.98
N GLU A 101 5.69 3.27 15.29
CA GLU A 101 6.58 3.27 16.45
C GLU A 101 8.00 3.68 16.03
N THR A 102 8.83 4.06 17.00
CA THR A 102 10.26 4.41 16.78
C THR A 102 11.10 3.25 16.29
#